data_AF-B5RQ02-F1
#
_entry.id   AF-B5RQ02-F1
#
_cell.length_a   1.000
_cell.length_b   1.000
_cell.length_c   1.000
_cell.angle_alpha   90.00
_cell.angle_beta   90.00
_cell.angle_gamma   90.00
#
_symmetry.space_group_name_H-M   'P 1'
#
loop_
_entity.id
_entity.type
_entity.pdbx_description
1 polymer ?
#
loop_
_entity_poly.entity_id
_entity_poly.type
_entity_poly.pdbx_seq_one_letter_code
_entity_poly.pdbx_strand_id
1 'polypeptide(L)'
;MKSGFVSIIGRPSTGKSTLLNSICGHQISITSSTPQTTRNKIKGIFTDKRGQIIFIDTPGFHLSKKNFNIALMNNVYSAIIETELIIYVIDIQDQPGTEENEILTIIQRSKINFIVAINKIDIHKTKEKEIMTFLEEKKIQKNKIIKISAEKQINIETMKDKIYENLNEGPLYYPKEYYTDQKINLRISEIIRGVTIKKLKEELPYSIYTEIEILEDRENKFFIKANIIVAGESQKGIIVGKGGKGIKSIGEESRKIISKILEKKCNLFLQVKLRKNWNKNAKLIKNLIN
;
A
#
# COMPACT_ATOMS: atom_id res chain seq x y z
N MET A 1 7.53 13.99 23.56
CA MET A 1 6.61 13.56 22.46
C MET A 1 7.08 12.19 22.01
N LYS A 2 6.16 11.31 21.60
CA LYS A 2 6.53 9.96 21.13
C LYS A 2 6.75 9.94 19.62
N SER A 3 7.67 9.11 19.14
CA SER A 3 7.88 8.98 17.70
C SER A 3 8.48 7.63 17.33
N GLY A 4 8.19 7.15 16.12
CA GLY A 4 8.83 5.96 15.59
C GLY A 4 8.23 5.49 14.27
N PHE A 5 8.91 4.51 13.69
CA PHE A 5 8.60 3.84 12.44
C PHE A 5 7.78 2.58 12.70
N VAL A 6 6.69 2.42 11.95
CA VAL A 6 5.73 1.32 12.13
C VAL A 6 5.46 0.62 10.81
N SER A 7 5.85 -0.64 10.64
CA SER A 7 5.57 -1.37 9.40
C SER A 7 4.17 -2.00 9.45
N ILE A 8 3.46 -1.95 8.33
CA ILE A 8 2.15 -2.61 8.18
C ILE A 8 2.33 -3.83 7.28
N ILE A 9 2.19 -5.02 7.86
CA ILE A 9 2.48 -6.31 7.21
C ILE A 9 1.22 -7.18 7.19
N GLY A 10 1.09 -8.02 6.18
CA GLY A 10 -0.06 -8.91 6.02
C GLY A 10 -0.19 -9.39 4.57
N ARG A 11 -1.03 -10.39 4.34
CA ARG A 11 -1.30 -10.94 3.01
C ARG A 11 -1.86 -9.89 2.04
N PRO A 12 -1.83 -10.12 0.72
CA PRO A 12 -2.56 -9.28 -0.22
C PRO A 12 -4.02 -9.11 0.19
N SER A 13 -4.58 -7.95 -0.11
CA SER A 13 -6.01 -7.64 0.10
C SER A 13 -6.54 -7.66 1.54
N THR A 14 -5.69 -7.81 2.58
CA THR A 14 -6.10 -7.68 4.00
C THR A 14 -6.45 -6.26 4.43
N GLY A 15 -6.19 -5.24 3.60
CA GLY A 15 -6.57 -3.84 3.84
C GLY A 15 -5.47 -2.95 4.43
N LYS A 16 -4.19 -3.33 4.31
CA LYS A 16 -3.02 -2.54 4.79
C LYS A 16 -3.01 -1.08 4.30
N SER A 17 -3.14 -0.86 2.99
CA SER A 17 -3.13 0.47 2.40
C SER A 17 -4.37 1.29 2.76
N THR A 18 -5.52 0.62 2.92
CA THR A 18 -6.74 1.26 3.44
C THR A 18 -6.52 1.72 4.87
N LEU A 19 -5.90 0.89 5.71
CA LEU A 19 -5.53 1.23 7.08
C LEU A 19 -4.58 2.43 7.13
N LEU A 20 -3.51 2.42 6.33
CA LEU A 20 -2.58 3.54 6.23
C LEU A 20 -3.31 4.86 5.90
N ASN A 21 -4.11 4.84 4.82
CA ASN A 21 -4.84 6.00 4.35
C ASN A 21 -5.87 6.47 5.40
N SER A 22 -6.54 5.54 6.08
CA SER A 22 -7.52 5.81 7.13
C SER A 22 -6.88 6.50 8.34
N ILE A 23 -5.75 5.98 8.83
CA ILE A 23 -5.03 6.55 9.98
C ILE A 23 -4.53 7.96 9.65
N CYS A 24 -3.94 8.14 8.47
CA CYS A 24 -3.33 9.40 8.09
C CYS A 24 -4.35 10.44 7.58
N GLY A 25 -5.59 10.04 7.28
CA GLY A 25 -6.62 10.90 6.72
C GLY A 25 -6.37 11.35 5.27
N HIS A 26 -5.41 10.72 4.58
CA HIS A 26 -4.97 11.10 3.24
C HIS A 26 -4.81 9.88 2.33
N GLN A 27 -5.00 10.07 1.02
CA GLN A 27 -4.66 9.04 0.05
C GLN A 27 -3.13 9.01 -0.14
N ILE A 28 -2.48 8.03 0.48
CA ILE A 28 -1.03 7.84 0.48
C ILE A 28 -0.64 6.63 -0.38
N SER A 29 -1.38 5.53 -0.23
CA SER A 29 -1.14 4.26 -0.93
C SER A 29 -2.35 3.82 -1.75
N ILE A 30 -2.12 2.94 -2.74
CA ILE A 30 -3.15 2.45 -3.66
C ILE A 30 -4.03 1.40 -2.97
N THR A 31 -5.32 1.69 -2.89
CA THR A 31 -6.35 0.75 -2.43
C THR A 31 -7.07 0.11 -3.63
N SER A 32 -7.06 -1.22 -3.70
CA SER A 32 -7.90 -2.01 -4.63
C SER A 32 -8.26 -3.34 -3.96
N SER A 33 -9.34 -3.96 -4.41
CA SER A 33 -9.63 -5.36 -4.07
C SER A 33 -8.66 -6.33 -4.75
N THR A 34 -8.04 -5.91 -5.87
CA THR A 34 -7.05 -6.70 -6.59
C THR A 34 -5.75 -6.82 -5.78
N PRO A 35 -5.17 -8.03 -5.65
CA PRO A 35 -3.97 -8.24 -4.85
C PRO A 35 -2.74 -7.51 -5.42
N GLN A 36 -1.74 -7.31 -4.54
CA GLN A 36 -0.40 -6.79 -4.88
C GLN A 36 -0.37 -5.38 -5.50
N THR A 37 -1.22 -4.48 -4.99
CA THR A 37 -1.23 -3.08 -5.40
C THR A 37 0.00 -2.31 -4.94
N THR A 38 0.42 -2.47 -3.69
CA THR A 38 1.64 -1.84 -3.15
C THR A 38 2.88 -2.62 -3.58
N ARG A 39 3.82 -1.92 -4.21
CA ARG A 39 5.08 -2.50 -4.69
C ARG A 39 6.31 -1.97 -3.98
N ASN A 40 6.34 -0.65 -3.79
CA ASN A 40 7.39 0.06 -3.08
C ASN A 40 7.01 0.21 -1.61
N LYS A 41 8.01 0.39 -0.74
CA LYS A 41 7.77 0.85 0.63
C LYS A 41 7.25 2.28 0.55
N ILE A 42 6.01 2.50 1.00
CA ILE A 42 5.40 3.82 0.99
C ILE A 42 5.29 4.30 2.43
N LYS A 43 5.83 5.49 2.71
CA LYS A 43 5.70 6.10 4.02
C LYS A 43 4.48 7.00 4.11
N GLY A 44 3.66 6.75 5.12
CA GLY A 44 2.64 7.69 5.58
C GLY A 44 3.03 8.24 6.94
N ILE A 45 2.83 9.54 7.11
CA ILE A 45 3.25 10.27 8.30
C ILE A 45 1.98 10.78 8.98
N PHE A 46 1.80 10.40 10.24
CA PHE A 46 0.71 10.90 11.07
C PHE A 46 1.31 11.66 12.25
N THR A 47 0.98 12.94 12.37
CA THR A 47 1.45 13.80 13.45
C THR A 47 0.26 14.37 14.21
N ASP A 48 0.26 14.27 15.53
CA ASP A 48 -0.70 14.94 16.40
C ASP A 48 -0.05 15.39 17.72
N LYS A 49 -0.87 15.76 18.71
CA LYS A 49 -0.39 16.21 20.03
C LYS A 49 0.42 15.16 20.79
N ARG A 50 0.23 13.86 20.50
CA ARG A 50 0.91 12.75 21.19
C ARG A 50 2.32 12.55 20.63
N GLY A 51 2.51 12.81 19.34
CA GLY A 51 3.75 12.46 18.66
C GLY A 51 3.68 12.42 17.14
N GLN A 52 4.64 11.71 16.54
CA GLN A 52 4.69 11.44 15.09
C GLN A 52 4.95 9.96 14.81
N ILE A 53 4.05 9.34 14.05
CA ILE A 53 4.16 7.95 13.62
C ILE A 53 4.49 7.92 12.13
N ILE A 54 5.55 7.20 11.76
CA ILE A 54 5.99 7.02 10.38
C ILE A 54 5.63 5.60 9.97
N PHE A 55 4.47 5.44 9.36
CA PHE A 55 4.03 4.15 8.85
C PHE A 55 4.78 3.77 7.58
N ILE A 56 5.17 2.51 7.45
CA ILE A 56 5.73 1.93 6.25
C ILE A 56 4.73 0.89 5.72
N ASP A 57 3.96 1.23 4.68
CA ASP A 57 3.09 0.28 3.99
C ASP A 57 3.95 -0.63 3.11
N THR A 58 3.79 -1.95 3.30
CA THR A 58 4.56 -2.97 2.58
C THR A 58 3.71 -3.66 1.52
N PRO A 59 4.35 -4.25 0.49
CA PRO A 59 3.67 -5.21 -0.37
C PRO A 59 2.97 -6.31 0.42
N GLY A 60 1.89 -6.86 -0.15
CA GLY A 60 1.22 -8.01 0.44
C GLY A 60 2.12 -9.24 0.46
N PHE A 61 2.32 -9.83 1.65
CA PHE A 61 3.14 -11.03 1.79
C PHE A 61 2.50 -12.20 1.06
N HIS A 62 3.20 -12.75 0.07
CA HIS A 62 2.69 -13.86 -0.73
C HIS A 62 3.82 -14.80 -1.10
N LEU A 63 3.67 -16.08 -0.75
CA LEU A 63 4.65 -17.11 -1.08
C LEU A 63 4.56 -17.44 -2.57
N SER A 64 5.65 -17.19 -3.30
CA SER A 64 5.67 -17.44 -4.74
C SER A 64 7.09 -17.59 -5.28
N LYS A 65 7.25 -18.43 -6.30
CA LYS A 65 8.50 -18.60 -7.04
C LYS A 65 8.69 -17.57 -8.17
N LYS A 66 7.71 -16.67 -8.40
CA LYS A 66 7.79 -15.66 -9.46
C LYS A 66 8.75 -14.53 -9.07
N ASN A 67 9.67 -14.16 -9.97
CA ASN A 67 10.65 -13.08 -9.77
C ASN A 67 10.05 -11.79 -9.21
N PHE A 68 8.88 -11.39 -9.73
CA PHE A 68 8.18 -10.20 -9.26
C PHE A 68 7.82 -10.28 -7.77
N ASN A 69 7.25 -11.40 -7.33
CA ASN A 69 6.87 -11.61 -5.93
C ASN A 69 8.09 -11.70 -5.01
N ILE A 70 9.16 -12.38 -5.47
CA ILE A 70 10.42 -12.46 -4.72
C ILE A 70 10.99 -11.06 -4.49
N ALA A 71 11.00 -10.20 -5.52
CA ALA A 71 11.46 -8.82 -5.38
C ALA A 71 10.61 -8.02 -4.38
N LEU A 72 9.28 -8.21 -4.37
CA LEU A 72 8.40 -7.59 -3.37
C LEU A 72 8.70 -8.02 -1.94
N MET A 73 9.10 -9.29 -1.73
CA MET A 73 9.39 -9.78 -0.37
C MET A 73 10.61 -9.08 0.23
N ASN A 74 11.58 -8.67 -0.57
CA ASN A 74 12.72 -7.86 -0.08
C ASN A 74 12.25 -6.55 0.57
N ASN A 75 11.20 -5.92 0.03
CA ASN A 75 10.63 -4.71 0.63
C ASN A 75 9.92 -4.99 1.96
N VAL A 76 9.29 -6.16 2.10
CA VAL A 76 8.69 -6.58 3.37
C VAL A 76 9.79 -6.79 4.43
N TYR A 77 10.84 -7.55 4.10
CA TYR A 77 11.95 -7.80 5.02
C TYR A 77 12.71 -6.52 5.40
N SER A 78 12.98 -5.64 4.44
CA SER A 78 13.62 -4.34 4.69
C SER A 78 12.77 -3.45 5.58
N ALA A 79 11.45 -3.41 5.37
CA ALA A 79 10.56 -2.61 6.20
C ALA A 79 10.53 -3.09 7.66
N ILE A 80 10.64 -4.40 7.91
CA ILE A 80 10.75 -4.93 9.27
C ILE A 80 12.00 -4.36 9.97
N ILE A 81 13.15 -4.38 9.30
CA ILE A 81 14.43 -3.91 9.86
C ILE A 81 14.39 -2.42 10.23
N GLU A 82 13.61 -1.61 9.51
CA GLU A 82 13.50 -0.17 9.69
C GLU A 82 12.54 0.27 10.80
N THR A 83 11.91 -0.66 11.53
CA THR A 83 10.75 -0.34 12.39
C THR A 83 10.91 -0.74 13.84
N GLU A 84 10.37 0.08 14.75
CA GLU A 84 10.30 -0.22 16.18
C GLU A 84 9.02 -0.95 16.58
N LEU A 85 7.99 -0.93 15.71
CA LEU A 85 6.72 -1.64 15.92
C LEU A 85 6.20 -2.20 14.59
N ILE A 86 5.62 -3.41 14.63
CA ILE A 86 4.94 -4.01 13.49
C ILE A 86 3.42 -4.05 13.74
N ILE A 87 2.64 -3.68 12.75
CA ILE A 87 1.21 -3.95 12.67
C ILE A 87 1.01 -5.13 11.73
N TYR A 88 0.60 -6.27 12.27
CA TYR A 88 0.22 -7.43 11.48
C TYR A 88 -1.28 -7.42 11.20
N VAL A 89 -1.67 -7.21 9.94
CA VAL A 89 -3.05 -7.12 9.49
C VAL A 89 -3.54 -8.47 8.97
N ILE A 90 -4.61 -8.98 9.59
CA ILE A 90 -5.34 -10.18 9.20
C ILE A 90 -6.72 -9.77 8.69
N ASP A 91 -7.17 -10.34 7.57
CA ASP A 91 -8.55 -10.17 7.10
C ASP A 91 -9.47 -11.06 7.94
N ILE A 92 -10.54 -10.49 8.52
CA ILE A 92 -11.48 -11.27 9.31
C ILE A 92 -12.21 -12.36 8.52
N GLN A 93 -12.25 -12.27 7.18
CA GLN A 93 -12.91 -13.25 6.32
C GLN A 93 -12.03 -14.45 5.97
N ASP A 94 -10.71 -14.33 6.12
CA ASP A 94 -9.75 -15.32 5.64
C ASP A 94 -9.49 -16.38 6.71
N GLN A 95 -9.43 -17.64 6.26
CA GLN A 95 -8.95 -18.74 7.09
C GLN A 95 -7.42 -18.62 7.23
N PRO A 96 -6.87 -18.59 8.47
CA PRO A 96 -5.43 -18.65 8.67
C PRO A 96 -4.85 -19.95 8.13
N GLY A 97 -3.72 -19.86 7.44
CA GLY A 97 -3.02 -20.98 6.83
C GLY A 97 -1.52 -20.75 6.75
N THR A 98 -0.90 -21.25 5.68
CA THR A 98 0.56 -21.26 5.52
C THR A 98 1.17 -19.85 5.53
N GLU A 99 0.53 -18.88 4.87
CA GLU A 99 1.09 -17.52 4.78
C GLU A 99 1.03 -16.79 6.13
N GLU A 100 -0.03 -16.97 6.93
CA GLU A 100 -0.11 -16.45 8.30
C GLU A 100 0.96 -17.05 9.21
N ASN A 101 1.21 -18.36 9.09
CA ASN A 101 2.27 -19.05 9.82
C ASN A 101 3.66 -18.46 9.49
N GLU A 102 3.96 -18.25 8.21
CA GLU A 102 5.22 -17.66 7.77
C GLU A 102 5.37 -16.20 8.23
N ILE A 103 4.32 -15.38 8.06
CA ILE A 103 4.34 -13.98 8.52
C ILE A 103 4.61 -13.91 10.02
N LEU A 104 3.90 -14.69 10.84
CA LEU A 104 4.15 -14.69 12.29
C LEU A 104 5.55 -15.20 12.64
N THR A 105 6.04 -16.20 11.93
CA THR A 105 7.42 -16.70 12.14
C THR A 105 8.44 -15.61 11.86
N ILE A 106 8.29 -14.86 10.78
CA ILE A 106 9.15 -13.73 10.42
C ILE A 106 9.08 -12.64 11.50
N ILE A 107 7.86 -12.24 11.89
CA ILE A 107 7.64 -11.20 12.90
C ILE A 107 8.25 -11.61 14.24
N GLN A 108 7.99 -12.82 14.72
CA GLN A 108 8.51 -13.31 16.00
C GLN A 108 10.04 -13.43 15.99
N ARG A 109 10.63 -13.86 14.86
CA ARG A 109 12.10 -13.93 14.70
C ARG A 109 12.76 -12.56 14.69
N SER A 110 12.07 -11.52 14.21
CA SER A 110 12.59 -10.15 14.22
C SER A 110 12.81 -9.60 15.63
N LYS A 111 12.13 -10.18 16.64
CA LYS A 111 12.07 -9.70 18.03
C LYS A 111 11.47 -8.29 18.20
N ILE A 112 11.03 -7.65 17.12
CA ILE A 112 10.32 -6.37 17.16
C ILE A 112 8.93 -6.61 17.76
N ASN A 113 8.49 -5.70 18.62
CA ASN A 113 7.16 -5.79 19.18
C ASN A 113 6.11 -5.61 18.09
N PHE A 114 4.92 -6.19 18.27
CA PHE A 114 3.88 -6.11 17.25
C PHE A 114 2.48 -6.14 17.82
N ILE A 115 1.55 -5.57 17.06
CA ILE A 115 0.10 -5.57 17.28
C ILE A 115 -0.54 -6.38 16.15
N VAL A 116 -1.54 -7.20 16.48
CA VAL A 116 -2.36 -7.88 15.47
C VAL A 116 -3.63 -7.06 15.25
N ALA A 117 -3.83 -6.57 14.03
CA ALA A 117 -5.03 -5.87 13.60
C ALA A 117 -5.92 -6.83 12.78
N ILE A 118 -6.99 -7.34 13.39
CA ILE A 118 -8.03 -8.09 12.67
C ILE A 118 -8.92 -7.06 11.98
N ASN A 119 -8.80 -6.94 10.67
CA ASN A 119 -9.43 -5.90 9.87
C ASN A 119 -10.71 -6.39 9.19
N LYS A 120 -11.51 -5.42 8.71
CA LYS A 120 -12.78 -5.60 8.01
C LYS A 120 -13.90 -6.18 8.86
N ILE A 121 -13.92 -5.85 10.16
CA ILE A 121 -14.96 -6.31 11.09
C ILE A 121 -16.37 -5.80 10.77
N ASP A 122 -16.49 -4.87 9.84
CA ASP A 122 -17.75 -4.41 9.28
C ASP A 122 -18.42 -5.44 8.35
N ILE A 123 -17.74 -6.55 8.03
CA ILE A 123 -18.26 -7.61 7.16
C ILE A 123 -18.89 -8.75 7.98
N HIS A 124 -20.04 -9.27 7.52
CA HIS A 124 -20.80 -10.31 8.24
C HIS A 124 -20.22 -11.74 8.13
N LYS A 125 -19.66 -12.14 6.98
CA LYS A 125 -19.10 -13.48 6.80
C LYS A 125 -17.66 -13.51 7.33
N THR A 126 -17.49 -13.96 8.57
CA THR A 126 -16.21 -13.96 9.28
C THR A 126 -15.67 -15.35 9.57
N LYS A 127 -14.36 -15.40 9.84
CA LYS A 127 -13.56 -16.51 10.34
C LYS A 127 -12.94 -16.17 11.70
N GLU A 128 -13.65 -15.34 12.47
CA GLU A 128 -13.12 -14.77 13.70
C GLU A 128 -12.72 -15.84 14.71
N LYS A 129 -13.55 -16.88 14.89
CA LYS A 129 -13.24 -17.97 15.83
C LYS A 129 -11.95 -18.68 15.41
N GLU A 130 -11.81 -19.01 14.14
CA GLU A 130 -10.62 -19.66 13.59
C GLU A 130 -9.37 -18.79 13.71
N ILE A 131 -9.49 -17.48 13.46
CA ILE A 131 -8.40 -16.51 13.65
C ILE A 131 -7.98 -16.44 15.13
N MET A 132 -8.94 -16.36 16.05
CA MET A 132 -8.64 -16.28 17.48
C MET A 132 -7.98 -17.55 18.01
N THR A 133 -8.46 -18.74 17.60
CA THR A 133 -7.83 -20.02 17.92
C THR A 133 -6.41 -20.08 17.36
N PHE A 134 -6.20 -19.70 16.09
CA PHE A 134 -4.87 -19.66 15.49
C PHE A 134 -3.90 -18.74 16.26
N LEU A 135 -4.33 -17.54 16.65
CA LEU A 135 -3.50 -16.60 17.39
C LEU A 135 -3.16 -17.13 18.80
N GLU A 136 -4.11 -17.81 19.46
CA GLU A 136 -3.89 -18.46 20.75
C GLU A 136 -2.88 -19.62 20.65
N GLU A 137 -3.00 -20.48 19.64
CA GLU A 137 -2.03 -21.56 19.35
C GLU A 137 -0.62 -21.00 19.08
N LYS A 138 -0.53 -19.82 18.47
CA LYS A 138 0.72 -19.08 18.25
C LYS A 138 1.19 -18.29 19.47
N LYS A 139 0.54 -18.47 20.62
CA LYS A 139 0.84 -17.84 21.91
C LYS A 139 0.80 -16.31 21.84
N ILE A 140 -0.06 -15.77 20.97
CA ILE A 140 -0.27 -14.32 20.87
C ILE A 140 -1.24 -13.88 21.96
N GLN A 141 -0.79 -12.99 22.83
CA GLN A 141 -1.60 -12.49 23.93
C GLN A 141 -2.78 -11.64 23.42
N LYS A 142 -3.96 -11.79 24.03
CA LYS A 142 -5.18 -11.07 23.65
C LYS A 142 -5.01 -9.55 23.69
N ASN A 143 -4.21 -9.03 24.61
CA ASN A 143 -3.90 -7.60 24.71
C ASN A 143 -3.10 -7.07 23.51
N LYS A 144 -2.51 -7.90 22.64
CA LYS A 144 -1.86 -7.48 21.38
C LYS A 144 -2.84 -7.41 20.21
N ILE A 145 -4.02 -7.98 20.35
CA ILE A 145 -5.04 -8.05 19.30
C ILE A 145 -5.90 -6.79 19.37
N ILE A 146 -6.23 -6.22 18.22
CA ILE A 146 -7.24 -5.19 18.05
C ILE A 146 -8.09 -5.52 16.83
N LYS A 147 -9.40 -5.39 16.98
CA LYS A 147 -10.36 -5.56 15.89
C LYS A 147 -10.70 -4.20 15.32
N ILE A 148 -10.59 -4.02 14.01
CA ILE A 148 -10.79 -2.72 13.36
C ILE A 148 -11.60 -2.86 12.07
N SER A 149 -12.18 -1.75 11.64
CA SER A 149 -12.53 -1.56 10.23
C SER A 149 -11.81 -0.31 9.74
N ALA A 150 -10.77 -0.50 8.93
CA ALA A 150 -10.09 0.62 8.28
C ALA A 150 -11.04 1.40 7.35
N GLU A 151 -11.94 0.71 6.67
CA GLU A 151 -12.90 1.32 5.74
C GLU A 151 -13.95 2.17 6.48
N LYS A 152 -14.48 1.67 7.60
CA LYS A 152 -15.51 2.34 8.41
C LYS A 152 -14.96 3.16 9.57
N GLN A 153 -13.63 3.29 9.67
CA GLN A 153 -12.93 4.00 10.74
C GLN A 153 -13.26 3.47 12.16
N ILE A 154 -13.58 2.18 12.29
CA ILE A 154 -13.92 1.56 13.58
C ILE A 154 -12.63 1.19 14.33
N ASN A 155 -12.51 1.64 15.59
CA ASN A 155 -11.38 1.41 16.50
C ASN A 155 -10.03 1.96 16.03
N ILE A 156 -10.01 2.88 15.07
CA ILE A 156 -8.76 3.47 14.54
C ILE A 156 -8.07 4.38 15.55
N GLU A 157 -8.81 5.18 16.32
CA GLU A 157 -8.20 5.98 17.40
C GLU A 157 -7.64 5.10 18.53
N THR A 158 -8.35 4.06 18.94
CA THR A 158 -7.86 3.06 19.90
C THR A 158 -6.59 2.37 19.40
N MET A 159 -6.50 2.12 18.09
CA MET A 159 -5.30 1.60 17.47
C MET A 159 -4.14 2.60 17.54
N LYS A 160 -4.38 3.89 17.28
CA LYS A 160 -3.38 4.96 17.43
C LYS A 160 -2.89 5.07 18.87
N ASP A 161 -3.78 5.03 19.85
CA ASP A 161 -3.42 5.02 21.28
C ASP A 161 -2.47 3.87 21.59
N LYS A 162 -2.83 2.66 21.18
CA LYS A 162 -2.00 1.47 21.38
C LYS A 162 -0.66 1.54 20.66
N ILE A 163 -0.59 2.14 19.48
CA ILE A 163 0.70 2.38 18.79
C ILE A 163 1.54 3.32 19.65
N TYR A 164 0.99 4.45 20.08
CA TYR A 164 1.71 5.40 20.92
C TYR A 164 2.15 4.79 22.25
N GLU A 165 1.38 3.92 22.90
CA GLU A 165 1.82 3.19 24.10
C GLU A 165 3.12 2.42 23.88
N ASN A 166 3.34 1.89 22.67
CA ASN A 166 4.50 1.09 22.30
C ASN A 166 5.66 1.90 21.70
N LEU A 167 5.49 3.19 21.44
CA LEU A 167 6.55 4.06 20.96
C LEU A 167 7.32 4.72 22.12
N ASN A 168 8.61 4.89 21.91
CA ASN A 168 9.48 5.65 22.81
C ASN A 168 9.38 7.15 22.54
N GLU A 169 9.89 7.96 23.46
CA GLU A 169 10.11 9.38 23.20
C GLU A 169 11.15 9.56 22.08
N GLY A 170 10.92 10.56 21.23
CA GLY A 170 11.85 10.87 20.15
C GLY A 170 11.46 12.13 19.38
N PRO A 171 12.25 12.47 18.33
CA PRO A 171 12.08 13.69 17.58
C PRO A 171 10.90 13.62 16.60
N LEU A 172 10.51 14.77 16.07
CA LEU A 172 9.77 14.80 14.82
C LEU A 172 10.77 14.54 13.68
N TYR A 173 10.68 13.38 13.06
CA TYR A 173 11.50 12.99 11.90
C TYR A 173 11.15 13.80 10.65
N TYR A 174 9.91 14.29 10.56
CA TYR A 174 9.41 15.12 9.47
C TYR A 174 8.67 16.36 10.01
N PRO A 175 8.56 17.45 9.22
CA PRO A 175 7.71 18.58 9.56
C PRO A 175 6.25 18.16 9.83
N LYS A 176 5.53 18.92 10.67
CA LYS A 176 4.20 18.52 11.16
C LYS A 176 3.15 18.44 10.06
N GLU A 177 3.32 19.24 9.01
CA GLU A 177 2.45 19.34 7.85
C GLU A 177 2.64 18.20 6.84
N TYR A 178 3.72 17.42 6.98
CA TYR A 178 3.99 16.30 6.09
C TYR A 178 3.12 15.10 6.46
N TYR A 179 2.38 14.58 5.48
CA TYR A 179 1.63 13.32 5.60
C TYR A 179 2.26 12.16 4.79
N THR A 180 3.28 12.44 3.98
CA THR A 180 4.07 11.44 3.23
C THR A 180 5.40 12.06 2.80
N ASP A 181 6.43 11.24 2.57
CA ASP A 181 7.72 11.69 2.03
C ASP A 181 7.92 11.31 0.54
N GLN A 182 6.86 10.81 -0.10
CA GLN A 182 6.90 10.39 -1.49
C GLN A 182 7.27 11.55 -2.41
N LYS A 183 8.26 11.33 -3.27
CA LYS A 183 8.57 12.23 -4.38
C LYS A 183 7.36 12.36 -5.30
N ILE A 184 7.14 13.57 -5.82
CA ILE A 184 6.00 13.92 -6.68
C ILE A 184 5.86 12.98 -7.90
N ASN A 185 6.96 12.61 -8.55
CA ASN A 185 6.95 11.66 -9.69
C ASN A 185 6.38 10.30 -9.28
N LEU A 186 6.85 9.75 -8.15
CA LEU A 186 6.36 8.48 -7.65
C LEU A 186 4.87 8.58 -7.30
N ARG A 187 4.49 9.64 -6.57
CA ARG A 187 3.09 9.90 -6.18
C ARG A 187 2.15 9.97 -7.38
N ILE A 188 2.51 10.70 -8.44
CA ILE A 188 1.74 10.79 -9.69
C ILE A 188 1.67 9.42 -10.38
N SER A 189 2.80 8.72 -10.50
CA SER A 189 2.87 7.41 -11.16
C SER A 189 1.98 6.37 -10.46
N GLU A 190 1.97 6.37 -9.12
CA GLU A 190 1.15 5.47 -8.31
C GLU A 190 -0.35 5.83 -8.39
N ILE A 191 -0.71 7.12 -8.46
CA ILE A 191 -2.10 7.52 -8.70
C ILE A 191 -2.60 6.98 -10.05
N ILE A 192 -1.84 7.21 -11.13
CA ILE A 192 -2.21 6.75 -12.48
C ILE A 192 -2.30 5.23 -12.50
N ARG A 193 -1.33 4.53 -11.91
CA ARG A 193 -1.33 3.07 -11.80
C ARG A 193 -2.51 2.55 -11.00
N GLY A 194 -2.85 3.19 -9.88
CA GLY A 194 -3.99 2.83 -9.04
C GLY A 194 -5.32 2.97 -9.76
N VAL A 195 -5.53 4.09 -10.47
CA VAL A 195 -6.72 4.29 -11.32
C VAL A 195 -6.77 3.22 -12.42
N THR A 196 -5.64 2.91 -13.05
CA THR A 196 -5.55 1.92 -14.11
C THR A 196 -5.94 0.52 -13.60
N ILE A 197 -5.37 0.09 -12.47
CA ILE A 197 -5.70 -1.20 -11.83
C ILE A 197 -7.19 -1.28 -11.49
N LYS A 198 -7.74 -0.23 -10.87
CA LYS A 198 -9.15 -0.15 -10.49
C LYS A 198 -10.08 -0.33 -11.69
N LYS A 199 -9.71 0.20 -12.86
CA LYS A 199 -10.53 0.10 -14.09
C LYS A 199 -10.46 -1.28 -14.74
N LEU A 200 -9.32 -1.95 -14.63
CA LEU A 200 -9.12 -3.21 -15.33
C LEU A 200 -9.99 -4.33 -14.77
N LYS A 201 -10.35 -4.31 -13.49
CA LYS A 201 -11.16 -5.32 -12.77
C LYS A 201 -10.62 -6.77 -12.86
N GLU A 202 -9.62 -7.03 -13.69
CA GLU A 202 -8.94 -8.28 -13.95
C GLU A 202 -7.59 -8.33 -13.24
N GLU A 203 -7.03 -9.53 -13.09
CA GLU A 203 -5.73 -9.80 -12.44
C GLU A 203 -4.52 -9.38 -13.32
N LEU A 204 -4.49 -8.11 -13.70
CA LEU A 204 -3.39 -7.48 -14.42
C LEU A 204 -2.47 -6.56 -13.57
N PRO A 205 -2.57 -6.41 -12.22
CA PRO A 205 -1.70 -5.48 -11.50
C PRO A 205 -0.22 -5.70 -11.75
N TYR A 206 0.26 -6.95 -11.68
CA TYR A 206 1.68 -7.31 -11.85
C TYR A 206 2.20 -7.15 -13.29
N SER A 207 1.33 -6.80 -14.24
CA SER A 207 1.68 -6.59 -15.65
C SER A 207 1.71 -5.13 -16.06
N ILE A 208 1.47 -4.20 -15.13
CA ILE A 208 1.43 -2.75 -15.39
C ILE A 208 2.39 -1.97 -14.51
N TYR A 209 3.04 -0.95 -15.05
CA TYR A 209 3.65 0.14 -14.26
C TYR A 209 3.51 1.46 -15.01
N THR A 210 3.80 2.57 -14.34
CA THR A 210 3.70 3.90 -14.93
C THR A 210 5.07 4.58 -14.91
N GLU A 211 5.49 5.10 -16.06
CA GLU A 211 6.68 5.94 -16.20
C GLU A 211 6.24 7.39 -16.41
N ILE A 212 6.82 8.33 -15.66
CA ILE A 212 6.65 9.76 -15.89
C ILE A 212 7.74 10.19 -16.87
N GLU A 213 7.34 10.64 -18.06
CA GLU A 213 8.25 11.10 -19.11
C GLU A 213 8.54 12.59 -18.99
N ILE A 214 7.51 13.38 -18.70
CA ILE A 214 7.63 14.83 -18.46
C ILE A 214 6.80 15.17 -17.23
N LEU A 215 7.40 15.92 -16.31
CA LEU A 215 6.71 16.63 -15.24
C LEU A 215 7.25 18.06 -15.18
N GLU A 216 6.39 19.02 -15.50
CA GLU A 216 6.71 20.44 -15.41
C GLU A 216 5.71 21.11 -14.45
N ASP A 217 6.25 21.79 -13.44
CA ASP A 217 5.48 22.68 -12.59
C ASP A 217 5.40 24.07 -13.25
N ARG A 218 4.27 24.38 -13.89
CA ARG A 218 4.04 25.69 -14.50
C ARG A 218 3.16 26.52 -13.58
N GLU A 219 3.25 27.84 -13.68
CA GLU A 219 2.58 28.83 -12.81
C GLU A 219 1.18 28.40 -12.33
N ASN A 220 0.28 28.04 -13.26
CA ASN A 220 -1.12 27.72 -12.95
C ASN A 220 -1.50 26.24 -13.06
N LYS A 221 -0.59 25.37 -13.53
CA LYS A 221 -0.89 23.96 -13.78
C LYS A 221 0.36 23.09 -13.83
N PHE A 222 0.26 21.84 -13.39
CA PHE A 222 1.22 20.81 -13.78
C PHE A 222 0.98 20.36 -15.22
N PHE A 223 2.05 20.24 -16.00
CA PHE A 223 2.04 19.55 -17.28
C PHE A 223 2.74 18.20 -17.13
N ILE A 224 2.03 17.12 -17.44
CA ILE A 224 2.47 15.75 -17.20
C ILE A 224 2.32 14.95 -18.48
N LYS A 225 3.39 14.29 -18.93
CA LYS A 225 3.32 13.18 -19.88
C LYS A 225 3.72 11.89 -19.15
N ALA A 226 2.85 10.88 -19.20
CA ALA A 226 3.10 9.61 -18.56
C ALA A 226 2.75 8.43 -19.48
N ASN A 227 3.52 7.35 -19.33
CA ASN A 227 3.35 6.13 -20.08
C ASN A 227 2.85 5.02 -19.14
N ILE A 228 1.70 4.43 -19.44
CA ILE A 228 1.25 3.19 -18.82
C ILE A 228 1.90 2.04 -19.59
N ILE A 229 2.82 1.34 -18.96
CA ILE A 229 3.57 0.25 -19.57
C ILE A 229 2.90 -1.08 -19.26
N VAL A 230 2.62 -1.88 -20.28
CA VAL A 230 2.02 -3.21 -20.16
C VAL A 230 2.96 -4.32 -20.60
N ALA A 231 2.73 -5.56 -20.14
CA ALA A 231 3.55 -6.73 -20.47
C ALA A 231 3.10 -7.48 -21.73
N GLY A 232 1.84 -7.32 -22.17
CA GLY A 232 1.25 -7.99 -23.33
C GLY A 232 0.24 -7.14 -24.09
N GLU A 233 -0.01 -7.49 -25.36
CA GLU A 233 -0.91 -6.73 -26.25
C GLU A 233 -2.38 -6.76 -25.81
N SER A 234 -2.87 -7.88 -25.28
CA SER A 234 -4.25 -7.97 -24.76
C SER A 234 -4.51 -6.90 -23.69
N GLN A 235 -3.55 -6.68 -22.81
CA GLN A 235 -3.61 -5.70 -21.73
C GLN A 235 -3.62 -4.27 -22.27
N LYS A 236 -2.84 -3.99 -23.32
CA LYS A 236 -2.88 -2.71 -24.03
C LYS A 236 -4.28 -2.44 -24.57
N GLY A 237 -4.89 -3.44 -25.23
CA GLY A 237 -6.25 -3.34 -25.76
C GLY A 237 -7.28 -3.01 -24.68
N ILE A 238 -7.22 -3.67 -23.52
CA ILE A 238 -8.15 -3.43 -22.41
C ILE A 238 -7.98 -2.01 -21.83
N ILE A 239 -6.74 -1.56 -21.61
CA ILE A 239 -6.47 -0.21 -21.07
C ILE A 239 -6.91 0.89 -22.04
N VAL A 240 -6.59 0.74 -23.33
CA VAL A 240 -7.00 1.72 -24.35
C VAL A 240 -8.52 1.76 -24.47
N GLY A 241 -9.15 0.58 -24.50
CA GLY A 241 -10.59 0.42 -24.66
C GLY A 241 -11.09 0.82 -26.05
N LYS A 242 -12.34 0.46 -26.37
CA LYS A 242 -12.96 0.74 -27.67
C LYS A 242 -12.95 2.25 -27.97
N GLY A 243 -12.30 2.65 -29.07
CA GLY A 243 -12.17 4.05 -29.49
C GLY A 243 -11.41 4.94 -28.50
N GLY A 244 -10.51 4.38 -27.68
CA GLY A 244 -9.74 5.15 -26.70
C GLY A 244 -10.53 5.56 -25.44
N LYS A 245 -11.76 5.06 -25.27
CA LYS A 245 -12.60 5.41 -24.11
C LYS A 245 -12.00 4.98 -22.76
N GLY A 246 -11.26 3.87 -22.74
CA GLY A 246 -10.62 3.34 -21.53
C GLY A 246 -9.53 4.28 -21.03
N ILE A 247 -8.56 4.61 -21.89
CA ILE A 247 -7.45 5.51 -21.54
C ILE A 247 -7.95 6.93 -21.24
N LYS A 248 -8.99 7.40 -21.95
CA LYS A 248 -9.63 8.69 -21.65
C LYS A 248 -10.21 8.73 -20.24
N SER A 249 -10.95 7.68 -19.84
CA SER A 249 -11.51 7.57 -18.49
C SER A 249 -10.42 7.51 -17.41
N ILE A 250 -9.34 6.76 -17.66
CA ILE A 250 -8.17 6.71 -16.76
C ILE A 250 -7.54 8.11 -16.62
N GLY A 251 -7.36 8.82 -17.73
CA GLY A 251 -6.80 10.17 -17.73
C GLY A 251 -7.67 11.20 -17.00
N GLU A 252 -8.99 11.11 -17.14
CA GLU A 252 -9.94 11.97 -16.42
C GLU A 252 -9.91 11.74 -14.90
N GLU A 253 -10.01 10.49 -14.46
CA GLU A 253 -9.98 10.16 -13.03
C GLU A 253 -8.62 10.48 -12.40
N SER A 254 -7.52 10.16 -13.09
CA SER A 254 -6.16 10.50 -12.63
C SER A 254 -5.96 12.01 -12.51
N ARG A 255 -6.38 12.81 -13.51
CA ARG A 255 -6.28 14.28 -13.43
C ARG A 255 -7.03 14.85 -12.25
N LYS A 256 -8.24 14.35 -11.96
CA LYS A 256 -9.05 14.80 -10.82
C LYS A 256 -8.33 14.54 -9.50
N ILE A 257 -7.79 13.32 -9.32
CA ILE A 257 -7.09 12.92 -8.09
C ILE A 257 -5.79 13.71 -7.93
N ILE A 258 -4.96 13.78 -8.98
CA ILE A 258 -3.70 14.53 -8.99
C ILE A 258 -3.94 16.00 -8.68
N SER A 259 -4.93 16.63 -9.34
CA SER A 259 -5.20 18.06 -9.12
C SER A 259 -5.65 18.37 -7.70
N LYS A 260 -6.42 17.45 -7.09
CA LYS A 260 -6.83 17.58 -5.68
C LYS A 260 -5.65 17.43 -4.73
N ILE A 261 -4.82 16.41 -4.94
CA ILE A 261 -3.69 16.09 -4.05
C ILE A 261 -2.56 17.12 -4.14
N LEU A 262 -2.31 17.68 -5.33
CA LEU A 262 -1.28 18.68 -5.56
C LEU A 262 -1.82 20.11 -5.49
N GLU A 263 -3.11 20.27 -5.17
CA GLU A 263 -3.81 21.56 -5.03
C GLU A 263 -3.60 22.52 -6.22
N LYS A 264 -3.43 21.96 -7.43
CA LYS A 264 -3.08 22.69 -8.64
C LYS A 264 -3.69 22.00 -9.86
N LYS A 265 -4.06 22.76 -10.90
CA LYS A 265 -4.63 22.18 -12.12
C LYS A 265 -3.64 21.18 -12.75
N CYS A 266 -4.14 20.10 -13.33
CA CYS A 266 -3.31 19.07 -13.98
C CYS A 266 -3.67 18.91 -15.46
N ASN A 267 -2.69 19.09 -16.34
CA ASN A 267 -2.75 18.67 -17.73
C ASN A 267 -1.98 17.37 -17.90
N LEU A 268 -2.68 16.26 -18.13
CA LEU A 268 -2.10 14.92 -18.19
C LEU A 268 -2.30 14.31 -19.58
N PHE A 269 -1.19 13.96 -20.22
CA PHE A 269 -1.17 13.15 -21.44
C PHE A 269 -0.75 11.73 -21.08
N LEU A 270 -1.60 10.76 -21.42
CA LEU A 270 -1.33 9.35 -21.22
C LEU A 270 -1.11 8.65 -22.55
N GLN A 271 -0.11 7.79 -22.58
CA GLN A 271 0.08 6.78 -23.62
C GLN A 271 0.12 5.39 -23.00
N VAL A 272 -0.22 4.37 -23.79
CA VAL A 272 -0.04 2.96 -23.39
C VAL A 272 1.03 2.34 -24.27
N LYS A 273 2.13 1.91 -23.66
CA LYS A 273 3.27 1.32 -24.38
C LYS A 273 3.42 -0.15 -23.98
N LEU A 274 3.71 -1.02 -24.95
CA LEU A 274 4.05 -2.41 -24.70
C LEU A 274 5.54 -2.53 -24.40
N ARG A 275 5.89 -3.15 -23.27
CA ARG A 275 7.22 -3.70 -23.05
C ARG A 275 7.07 -5.19 -22.78
N LYS A 276 7.16 -5.99 -23.84
CA LYS A 276 6.82 -7.42 -23.81
C LYS A 276 7.54 -8.15 -22.66
N ASN A 277 6.79 -8.90 -21.86
CA ASN A 277 7.32 -9.72 -20.75
C ASN A 277 8.22 -8.97 -19.74
N TRP A 278 8.06 -7.66 -19.58
CA TRP A 278 8.90 -6.87 -18.66
C TRP A 278 8.86 -7.42 -17.22
N ASN A 279 7.73 -7.97 -16.79
CA ASN A 279 7.49 -8.55 -15.46
C ASN A 279 8.16 -9.92 -15.24
N LYS A 280 8.88 -10.44 -16.23
CA LYS A 280 9.79 -11.59 -16.09
C LYS A 280 11.26 -11.16 -15.98
N ASN A 281 11.58 -9.92 -16.34
CA ASN A 281 12.94 -9.39 -16.33
C ASN A 281 13.31 -8.93 -14.91
N ALA A 282 14.07 -9.76 -14.18
CA ALA A 282 14.47 -9.49 -12.81
C ALA A 282 15.19 -8.15 -12.62
N LYS A 283 16.06 -7.75 -13.57
CA LYS A 283 16.79 -6.47 -13.52
C LYS A 283 15.83 -5.28 -13.58
N LEU A 284 14.88 -5.32 -14.52
CA LEU A 284 13.89 -4.26 -14.65
C LEU A 284 12.94 -4.21 -13.45
N ILE A 285 12.47 -5.38 -12.98
CA ILE A 285 11.64 -5.48 -11.77
C ILE A 285 12.35 -4.85 -10.57
N LYS A 286 13.64 -5.16 -10.36
CA LYS A 286 14.43 -4.57 -9.28
C LYS A 286 14.50 -3.04 -9.39
N ASN A 287 14.67 -2.49 -10.59
CA ASN A 287 14.69 -1.05 -10.80
C ASN A 287 13.32 -0.37 -10.58
N LEU A 288 12.22 -1.12 -10.68
CA LEU A 288 10.86 -0.60 -10.49
C LEU A 288 10.36 -0.70 -9.04
N ILE A 289 10.98 -1.57 -8.22
CA ILE A 289 10.50 -1.96 -6.89
C ILE A 289 11.38 -1.38 -5.75
N ASN A 290 12.44 -0.64 -6.08
CA ASN A 290 13.37 -0.06 -5.10
C ASN A 290 13.19 1.44 -4.93
#